data_AF-A0A9P6TSQ5-F1
#
_entry.id   AF-A0A9P6TSQ5-F1
#
_cell.length_a   1.000
_cell.length_b   1.000
_cell.length_c   1.000
_cell.angle_alpha   90.00
_cell.angle_beta   90.00
_cell.angle_gamma   90.00
#
_symmetry.space_group_name_H-M   'P 1'
#
loop_
_entity.id
_entity.type
_entity.pdbx_description
1 polymer ?
#
loop_
_entity_poly.entity_id
_entity_poly.type
_entity_poly.pdbx_seq_one_letter_code
_entity_poly.pdbx_strand_id
1 'polypeptide(L)'
;MGSANLESKRSSLGAASNERDRAAAAHELSDAAGAASFLEQLFERGLLIPSDVDGLYGRGAVFEDVVERISDLIGAWGVVRGADVMRFPPAMSRTLLEQSGYLKNFPQLAGTVFSFCGSDFSHPRLLACLDNGDDWTTGQKPTRIMMTPVACYPVYSVMAKRGPVPEQGHLIDIFSYVFRQEPSLEPERMQLFRQREFVRMGTPEQVLAFRQDWMAHARWMFDALALPMSLELANDPFFGRGGRVVANSQRALQLKFEAAVTVLNPNKPTACGSFNYHMDNFGKTWDIRTGTGEIAHTGCCGFGLERIALSLFKLHGFDIAAWPEPVRQTLWKPPRGEPLRLTRCFLCAALDRSAARLRHVPGLHSACGLVTGRQRGFDRPRVVEFVLAVQAVEMVPGLGRAPERHGDEQCDGLDRKHGDHDMQHVIHGPTPSSAPPRLARSPKPDSAQQCDACGPIECASALTPSRRMPLTNRRIRAVDASP
;
A
#
# COMPACT_ATOMS: atom_id res chain seq x y z
N MET A 1 10.51 89.72 20.15
CA MET A 1 10.08 89.20 21.47
C MET A 1 9.00 88.18 21.25
N GLY A 2 9.17 86.94 21.74
CA GLY A 2 8.15 85.86 21.76
C GLY A 2 7.65 85.33 20.39
N SER A 3 7.12 84.11 20.26
CA SER A 3 7.19 82.94 21.16
C SER A 3 6.87 81.64 20.40
N ALA A 4 7.73 80.64 20.61
CA ALA A 4 7.42 79.25 20.98
C ALA A 4 6.68 78.25 20.06
N ASN A 5 7.38 77.12 19.85
CA ASN A 5 6.92 75.72 19.77
C ASN A 5 5.65 75.36 18.98
N LEU A 6 5.85 74.65 17.86
CA LEU A 6 4.81 73.88 17.17
C LEU A 6 5.31 72.54 16.62
N GLU A 7 6.14 71.82 17.39
CA GLU A 7 6.55 70.43 17.14
C GLU A 7 6.23 69.52 18.33
N SER A 8 4.93 69.29 18.58
CA SER A 8 4.41 68.15 19.37
C SER A 8 2.89 68.07 19.28
N LYS A 9 2.36 67.43 18.23
CA LYS A 9 0.95 66.96 18.17
C LYS A 9 0.62 66.04 16.97
N ARG A 10 1.43 64.99 16.74
CA ARG A 10 1.10 63.94 15.74
C ARG A 10 1.78 62.58 16.02
N SER A 11 1.56 62.00 17.21
CA SER A 11 2.06 60.64 17.53
C SER A 11 1.16 59.76 18.41
N SER A 12 0.04 60.25 18.95
CA SER A 12 -0.76 59.53 19.95
C SER A 12 -2.03 58.82 19.44
N LEU A 13 -2.42 58.98 18.18
CA LEU A 13 -3.66 58.40 17.62
C LEU A 13 -3.45 57.24 16.63
N GLY A 14 -2.21 56.94 16.23
CA GLY A 14 -1.88 55.83 15.31
C GLY A 14 -1.20 54.62 15.96
N ALA A 15 -0.78 54.72 17.22
CA ALA A 15 -0.14 53.62 17.95
C ALA A 15 -1.16 52.68 18.61
N ALA A 16 -2.20 53.25 19.23
CA ALA A 16 -3.18 52.52 20.04
C ALA A 16 -4.12 51.60 19.24
N SER A 17 -4.34 51.85 17.94
CA SER A 17 -5.03 50.90 17.05
C SER A 17 -4.13 49.71 16.74
N ASN A 18 -2.90 49.97 16.33
CA ASN A 18 -1.92 48.95 15.95
C ASN A 18 -1.57 48.01 17.11
N GLU A 19 -1.57 48.49 18.36
CA GLU A 19 -1.43 47.61 19.54
C GLU A 19 -2.68 46.77 19.83
N ARG A 20 -3.89 47.30 19.60
CA ARG A 20 -5.14 46.50 19.75
C ARG A 20 -5.28 45.46 18.65
N ASP A 21 -4.95 45.80 17.42
CA ASP A 21 -5.00 44.87 16.28
C ASP A 21 -3.93 43.77 16.44
N ARG A 22 -2.73 44.11 16.97
CA ARG A 22 -1.70 43.13 17.35
C ARG A 22 -2.09 42.29 18.55
N ALA A 23 -2.74 42.87 19.56
CA ALA A 23 -3.23 42.13 20.72
C ALA A 23 -4.38 41.19 20.33
N ALA A 24 -5.28 41.60 19.45
CA ALA A 24 -6.34 40.75 18.89
C ALA A 24 -5.74 39.63 18.04
N ALA A 25 -4.81 39.92 17.13
CA ALA A 25 -4.11 38.90 16.35
C ALA A 25 -3.28 37.94 17.24
N ALA A 26 -2.65 38.45 18.31
CA ALA A 26 -1.95 37.62 19.29
C ALA A 26 -2.91 36.78 20.15
N HIS A 27 -4.13 37.28 20.43
CA HIS A 27 -5.18 36.53 21.11
C HIS A 27 -5.76 35.45 20.20
N GLU A 28 -6.03 35.74 18.92
CA GLU A 28 -6.45 34.73 17.92
C GLU A 28 -5.36 33.66 17.70
N LEU A 29 -4.08 34.05 17.67
CA LEU A 29 -2.94 33.11 17.62
C LEU A 29 -2.80 32.31 18.93
N SER A 30 -3.18 32.88 20.08
CA SER A 30 -3.18 32.20 21.38
C SER A 30 -4.37 31.25 21.54
N ASP A 31 -5.56 31.62 21.06
CA ASP A 31 -6.76 30.77 21.04
C ASP A 31 -6.57 29.60 20.06
N ALA A 32 -5.91 29.86 18.91
CA ALA A 32 -5.49 28.80 17.98
C ALA A 32 -4.41 27.88 18.56
N ALA A 33 -3.59 28.35 19.51
CA ALA A 33 -2.62 27.55 20.24
C ALA A 33 -3.22 26.79 21.45
N GLY A 34 -4.42 27.16 21.89
CA GLY A 34 -5.16 26.51 22.99
C GLY A 34 -6.15 25.44 22.54
N ALA A 35 -6.49 25.37 21.25
CA ALA A 35 -7.38 24.35 20.71
C ALA A 35 -6.61 23.05 20.41
N ALA A 36 -7.05 21.94 21.02
CA ALA A 36 -6.49 20.60 20.74
C ALA A 36 -6.45 20.32 19.23
N SER A 37 -5.33 19.78 18.74
CA SER A 37 -5.16 19.41 17.34
C SER A 37 -6.17 18.34 16.91
N PHE A 38 -6.34 18.16 15.60
CA PHE A 38 -7.25 17.13 15.11
C PHE A 38 -6.82 15.71 15.54
N LEU A 39 -5.52 15.46 15.68
CA LEU A 39 -5.00 14.19 16.20
C LEU A 39 -5.33 13.99 17.68
N GLU A 40 -5.15 15.02 18.52
CA GLU A 40 -5.50 14.97 19.94
C GLU A 40 -7.00 14.77 20.13
N GLN A 41 -7.86 15.47 19.38
CA GLN A 41 -9.32 15.26 19.40
C GLN A 41 -9.74 13.83 19.01
N LEU A 42 -8.97 13.14 18.15
CA LEU A 42 -9.21 11.75 17.80
C LEU A 42 -8.81 10.79 18.94
N PHE A 43 -7.76 11.12 19.70
CA PHE A 43 -7.33 10.36 20.88
C PHE A 43 -8.26 10.57 22.09
N GLU A 44 -8.63 11.81 22.41
CA GLU A 44 -9.57 12.16 23.48
C GLU A 44 -10.92 11.44 23.36
N ARG A 45 -11.33 11.14 22.12
CA ARG A 45 -12.58 10.46 21.79
C ARG A 45 -12.43 8.95 21.58
N GLY A 46 -11.22 8.42 21.75
CA GLY A 46 -10.92 7.00 21.54
C GLY A 46 -11.15 6.51 20.10
N LEU A 47 -11.20 7.41 19.11
CA LEU A 47 -11.32 7.04 17.70
C LEU A 47 -9.99 6.46 17.18
N LEU A 48 -8.89 7.13 17.55
CA LEU A 48 -7.55 6.57 17.49
C LEU A 48 -7.05 6.29 18.91
N ILE A 49 -6.08 5.40 19.04
CA ILE A 49 -5.41 5.10 20.31
C ILE A 49 -3.92 5.44 20.13
N PRO A 50 -3.32 6.30 20.96
CA PRO A 50 -1.93 6.72 20.76
C PRO A 50 -0.93 5.57 20.92
N SER A 51 0.22 5.70 20.29
CA SER A 51 1.43 4.91 20.60
C SER A 51 2.61 5.87 20.83
N ASP A 52 3.77 5.31 21.13
CA ASP A 52 5.05 6.00 21.22
C ASP A 52 5.69 6.34 19.85
N VAL A 53 5.04 5.95 18.74
CA VAL A 53 5.55 6.14 17.36
C VAL A 53 4.57 6.96 16.51
N ASP A 54 5.05 8.09 16.00
CA ASP A 54 4.31 8.95 15.06
C ASP A 54 3.82 8.20 13.82
N GLY A 55 2.56 8.41 13.44
CA GLY A 55 1.90 7.69 12.35
C GLY A 55 1.54 6.23 12.65
N LEU A 56 1.82 5.71 13.86
CA LEU A 56 1.39 4.38 14.30
C LEU A 56 0.39 4.53 15.45
N TYR A 57 -0.87 4.18 15.21
CA TYR A 57 -1.93 4.34 16.21
C TYR A 57 -2.82 3.10 16.22
N GLY A 58 -3.40 2.76 17.37
CA GLY A 58 -4.54 1.85 17.44
C GLY A 58 -5.81 2.49 16.90
N ARG A 59 -6.92 1.76 16.95
CA ARG A 59 -8.22 2.16 16.37
C ARG A 59 -9.34 1.78 17.34
N GLY A 60 -10.25 2.71 17.61
CA GLY A 60 -11.46 2.43 18.37
C GLY A 60 -12.58 1.86 17.52
N ALA A 61 -13.54 1.18 18.15
CA ALA A 61 -14.65 0.50 17.47
C ALA A 61 -15.44 1.40 16.50
N VAL A 62 -15.67 2.67 16.86
CA VAL A 62 -16.41 3.63 16.01
C VAL A 62 -15.61 4.00 14.75
N PHE A 63 -14.28 4.11 14.85
CA PHE A 63 -13.42 4.36 13.69
C PHE A 63 -13.35 3.13 12.78
N GLU A 64 -13.27 1.94 13.37
CA GLU A 64 -13.23 0.68 12.62
C GLU A 64 -14.54 0.42 11.87
N ASP A 65 -15.71 0.61 12.49
CA ASP A 65 -17.01 0.49 11.81
C ASP A 65 -17.08 1.42 10.57
N VAL A 66 -16.65 2.68 10.70
CA VAL A 66 -16.57 3.61 9.55
C VAL A 66 -15.64 3.08 8.46
N VAL A 67 -14.44 2.56 8.81
CA VAL A 67 -13.51 1.99 7.83
C VAL A 67 -14.07 0.73 7.16
N GLU A 68 -14.77 -0.13 7.91
CA GLU A 68 -15.47 -1.30 7.36
C GLU A 68 -16.55 -0.87 6.35
N ARG A 69 -17.40 0.11 6.68
CA ARG A 69 -18.42 0.61 5.74
C ARG A 69 -17.83 1.25 4.48
N ILE A 70 -16.73 1.99 4.60
CA ILE A 70 -16.00 2.52 3.43
C ILE A 70 -15.45 1.38 2.58
N SER A 71 -14.86 0.36 3.22
CA SER A 71 -14.37 -0.83 2.53
C SER A 71 -15.49 -1.55 1.77
N ASP A 72 -16.64 -1.78 2.40
CA ASP A 72 -17.80 -2.45 1.80
C ASP A 72 -18.36 -1.66 0.61
N LEU A 73 -18.48 -0.34 0.73
CA LEU A 73 -18.90 0.57 -0.34
C LEU A 73 -17.99 0.45 -1.58
N ILE A 74 -16.68 0.48 -1.38
CA ILE A 74 -15.68 0.28 -2.44
C ILE A 74 -15.77 -1.15 -3.01
N GLY A 75 -16.03 -2.15 -2.17
CA GLY A 75 -16.15 -3.54 -2.55
C GLY A 75 -17.37 -3.85 -3.43
N ALA A 76 -18.48 -3.16 -3.22
CA ALA A 76 -19.72 -3.37 -3.96
C ALA A 76 -19.54 -3.21 -5.49
N TRP A 77 -18.65 -2.31 -5.93
CA TRP A 77 -18.28 -2.15 -7.34
C TRP A 77 -17.74 -3.45 -7.96
N GLY A 78 -16.95 -4.19 -7.20
CA GLY A 78 -16.30 -5.43 -7.61
C GLY A 78 -17.24 -6.63 -7.63
N VAL A 79 -18.09 -6.74 -6.61
CA VAL A 79 -19.07 -7.83 -6.48
C VAL A 79 -19.99 -7.88 -7.71
N VAL A 80 -20.54 -6.74 -8.13
CA VAL A 80 -21.44 -6.68 -9.30
C VAL A 80 -20.72 -6.89 -10.65
N ARG A 81 -19.39 -6.94 -10.66
CA ARG A 81 -18.54 -7.17 -11.85
C ARG A 81 -17.85 -8.55 -11.82
N GLY A 82 -18.07 -9.37 -10.80
CA GLY A 82 -17.43 -10.68 -10.66
C GLY A 82 -15.91 -10.60 -10.48
N ALA A 83 -15.41 -9.62 -9.73
CA ALA A 83 -13.98 -9.49 -9.44
C ALA A 83 -13.46 -10.68 -8.60
N ASP A 84 -12.30 -11.22 -8.96
CA ASP A 84 -11.58 -12.24 -8.16
C ASP A 84 -11.14 -11.62 -6.84
N VAL A 85 -11.67 -12.09 -5.70
CA VAL A 85 -11.31 -11.55 -4.39
C VAL A 85 -10.02 -12.20 -3.88
N MET A 86 -9.00 -11.39 -3.58
CA MET A 86 -7.73 -11.83 -3.00
C MET A 86 -7.37 -10.99 -1.78
N ARG A 87 -6.83 -11.62 -0.74
CA ARG A 87 -6.40 -10.95 0.49
C ARG A 87 -4.95 -11.32 0.76
N PHE A 88 -4.09 -10.32 0.86
CA PHE A 88 -2.67 -10.52 1.14
C PHE A 88 -2.35 -10.05 2.56
N PRO A 89 -1.36 -10.68 3.22
CA PRO A 89 -0.89 -10.21 4.53
C PRO A 89 -0.18 -8.84 4.42
N PRO A 90 -0.02 -8.12 5.56
CA PRO A 90 0.71 -6.85 5.63
C PRO A 90 2.20 -6.91 5.25
N ALA A 91 2.69 -8.09 4.88
CA ALA A 91 4.07 -8.34 4.52
C ALA A 91 4.15 -9.27 3.30
N MET A 92 5.28 -9.20 2.59
CA MET A 92 5.52 -9.87 1.33
C MET A 92 6.96 -10.41 1.24
N SER A 93 7.22 -11.28 0.27
CA SER A 93 8.57 -11.79 0.01
C SER A 93 9.52 -10.65 -0.38
N ARG A 94 10.71 -10.63 0.23
CA ARG A 94 11.79 -9.71 -0.11
C ARG A 94 12.18 -9.79 -1.59
N THR A 95 12.28 -11.01 -2.12
CA THR A 95 12.56 -11.26 -3.54
C THR A 95 11.49 -10.66 -4.46
N LEU A 96 10.21 -10.71 -4.07
CA LEU A 96 9.13 -10.11 -4.86
C LEU A 96 9.26 -8.58 -4.88
N LEU A 97 9.60 -7.96 -3.73
CA LEU A 97 9.82 -6.52 -3.63
C LEU A 97 11.06 -6.05 -4.42
N GLU A 98 12.14 -6.83 -4.39
CA GLU A 98 13.36 -6.60 -5.18
C GLU A 98 13.03 -6.66 -6.69
N GLN A 99 12.32 -7.70 -7.13
CA GLN A 99 11.91 -7.91 -8.52
C GLN A 99 10.90 -6.87 -9.04
N SER A 100 9.99 -6.37 -8.20
CA SER A 100 9.04 -5.31 -8.58
C SER A 100 9.73 -3.97 -8.89
N GLY A 101 11.00 -3.81 -8.52
CA GLY A 101 11.77 -2.58 -8.67
C GLY A 101 11.46 -1.51 -7.62
N TYR A 102 10.69 -1.83 -6.56
CA TYR A 102 10.31 -0.86 -5.54
C TYR A 102 11.51 -0.12 -4.94
N LEU A 103 12.57 -0.84 -4.58
CA LEU A 103 13.78 -0.28 -3.98
C LEU A 103 14.57 0.65 -4.94
N LYS A 104 14.31 0.60 -6.25
CA LYS A 104 14.89 1.55 -7.22
C LYS A 104 14.15 2.89 -7.22
N ASN A 105 12.88 2.88 -6.81
CA ASN A 105 11.95 4.00 -6.92
C ASN A 105 11.66 4.67 -5.56
N PHE A 106 11.53 3.88 -4.49
CA PHE A 106 11.06 4.31 -3.18
C PHE A 106 11.83 3.67 -2.01
N PRO A 107 13.19 3.57 -2.04
CA PRO A 107 13.96 2.92 -0.99
C PRO A 107 13.74 3.55 0.40
N GLN A 108 13.47 4.85 0.46
CA GLN A 108 13.21 5.60 1.69
C GLN A 108 11.86 5.27 2.35
N LEU A 109 10.96 4.57 1.66
CA LEU A 109 9.64 4.19 2.17
C LEU A 109 9.55 2.71 2.57
N ALA A 110 10.58 1.90 2.27
CA ALA A 110 10.55 0.45 2.42
C ALA A 110 10.73 0.00 3.88
N GLY A 111 9.82 -0.86 4.36
CA GLY A 111 9.93 -1.52 5.66
C GLY A 111 10.61 -2.89 5.54
N THR A 112 11.70 -3.10 6.28
CA THR A 112 12.39 -4.39 6.41
C THR A 112 11.95 -5.10 7.68
N VAL A 113 11.78 -6.43 7.65
CA VAL A 113 11.53 -7.22 8.86
C VAL A 113 12.83 -7.85 9.31
N PHE A 114 13.28 -7.47 10.49
CA PHE A 114 14.43 -8.05 11.20
C PHE A 114 13.95 -9.03 12.28
N SER A 115 14.76 -10.04 12.59
CA SER A 115 14.44 -11.03 13.63
C SER A 115 15.70 -11.56 14.32
N PHE A 116 15.52 -12.11 15.52
CA PHE A 116 16.56 -12.86 16.21
C PHE A 116 16.78 -14.17 15.46
N CYS A 117 17.92 -14.27 14.78
CA CYS A 117 18.36 -15.46 14.04
C CYS A 117 19.54 -16.13 14.75
N GLY A 118 19.44 -16.25 16.08
CA GLY A 118 20.34 -17.01 16.95
C GLY A 118 19.71 -18.33 17.39
N SER A 119 20.50 -19.14 18.09
CA SER A 119 20.06 -20.38 18.75
C SER A 119 19.86 -20.19 20.26
N ASP A 120 19.36 -21.21 20.95
CA ASP A 120 19.22 -21.24 22.41
C ASP A 120 20.52 -20.86 23.15
N PHE A 121 21.69 -21.25 22.62
CA PHE A 121 23.00 -20.85 23.16
C PHE A 121 23.25 -19.34 23.16
N SER A 122 22.62 -18.61 22.24
CA SER A 122 22.72 -17.15 22.14
C SER A 122 21.60 -16.38 22.85
N HIS A 123 20.53 -17.07 23.29
CA HIS A 123 19.44 -16.45 24.03
C HIS A 123 19.88 -15.84 25.38
N PRO A 124 20.72 -16.48 26.22
CA PRO A 124 21.24 -15.86 27.44
C PRO A 124 21.98 -14.53 27.21
N ARG A 125 22.63 -14.37 26.04
CA ARG A 125 23.29 -13.11 25.67
C ARG A 125 22.29 -12.00 25.31
N LEU A 126 21.16 -12.36 24.69
CA LEU A 126 20.06 -11.43 24.46
C LEU A 126 19.43 -10.97 25.78
N LEU A 127 19.21 -11.89 26.72
CA LEU A 127 18.69 -11.57 28.06
C LEU A 127 19.63 -10.61 28.81
N ALA A 128 20.92 -10.93 28.89
CA ALA A 128 21.90 -10.05 29.54
C ALA A 128 22.00 -8.66 28.87
N CYS A 129 21.81 -8.58 27.56
CA CYS A 129 21.74 -7.32 26.81
C CYS A 129 20.51 -6.48 27.22
N LEU A 130 19.34 -7.12 27.37
CA LEU A 130 18.13 -6.46 27.86
C LEU A 130 18.27 -6.01 29.33
N ASP A 131 18.80 -6.85 30.21
CA ASP A 131 18.98 -6.56 31.65
C ASP A 131 19.95 -5.37 31.88
N ASN A 132 20.97 -5.22 31.02
CA ASN A 132 21.90 -4.10 31.07
C ASN A 132 21.33 -2.78 30.47
N GLY A 133 20.22 -2.85 29.72
CA GLY A 133 19.73 -1.74 28.90
C GLY A 133 20.59 -1.46 27.65
N ASP A 134 21.33 -2.44 27.15
CA ASP A 134 22.11 -2.37 25.91
C ASP A 134 21.20 -2.43 24.67
N ASP A 135 21.70 -2.00 23.50
CA ASP A 135 20.96 -2.07 22.23
C ASP A 135 20.87 -3.51 21.68
N TRP A 136 19.81 -4.21 22.07
CA TRP A 136 19.47 -5.56 21.63
C TRP A 136 19.22 -5.67 20.12
N THR A 137 18.91 -4.58 19.42
CA THR A 137 18.60 -4.61 17.98
C THR A 137 19.83 -4.96 17.14
N THR A 138 21.03 -4.69 17.66
CA THR A 138 22.33 -5.06 17.06
C THR A 138 22.49 -6.57 16.81
N GLY A 139 21.77 -7.42 17.56
CA GLY A 139 21.77 -8.88 17.38
C GLY A 139 20.79 -9.40 16.32
N GLN A 140 19.94 -8.55 15.75
CA GLN A 140 18.92 -8.95 14.78
C GLN A 140 19.51 -9.10 13.37
N LYS A 141 18.91 -9.98 12.55
CA LYS A 141 19.27 -10.15 11.14
C LYS A 141 18.07 -9.91 10.21
N PRO A 142 18.28 -9.38 9.00
CA PRO A 142 17.19 -9.16 8.04
C PRO A 142 16.61 -10.49 7.55
N THR A 143 15.29 -10.63 7.64
CA THR A 143 14.57 -11.83 7.19
C THR A 143 14.35 -11.83 5.67
N ARG A 144 13.63 -12.85 5.17
CA ARG A 144 13.11 -12.89 3.78
C ARG A 144 11.76 -12.16 3.62
N ILE A 145 11.31 -11.45 4.67
CA ILE A 145 10.02 -10.76 4.74
C ILE A 145 10.26 -9.24 4.67
N MET A 146 9.44 -8.55 3.89
CA MET A 146 9.36 -7.09 3.80
C MET A 146 7.94 -6.66 4.12
N MET A 147 7.77 -5.46 4.68
CA MET A 147 6.43 -4.89 4.83
C MET A 147 5.86 -4.52 3.45
N THR A 148 4.58 -4.82 3.20
CA THR A 148 3.92 -4.59 1.91
C THR A 148 3.71 -3.08 1.70
N PRO A 149 4.29 -2.41 0.68
CA PRO A 149 4.18 -0.96 0.55
C PRO A 149 2.96 -0.48 -0.26
N VAL A 150 2.36 -1.40 -1.02
CA VAL A 150 1.14 -1.23 -1.81
C VAL A 150 0.51 -2.60 -2.03
N ALA A 151 -0.82 -2.68 -1.96
CA ALA A 151 -1.53 -3.95 -1.87
C ALA A 151 -1.43 -4.82 -3.15
N CYS A 152 -1.33 -4.23 -4.34
CA CYS A 152 -1.27 -4.99 -5.59
C CYS A 152 0.00 -5.80 -5.84
N TYR A 153 1.15 -5.49 -5.23
CA TYR A 153 2.43 -6.09 -5.66
C TYR A 153 2.49 -7.63 -5.68
N PRO A 154 1.97 -8.36 -4.68
CA PRO A 154 1.95 -9.82 -4.72
C PRO A 154 1.19 -10.40 -5.93
N VAL A 155 0.12 -9.71 -6.38
CA VAL A 155 -0.84 -10.24 -7.35
C VAL A 155 -0.22 -10.53 -8.71
N TYR A 156 0.72 -9.70 -9.19
CA TYR A 156 1.31 -9.86 -10.52
C TYR A 156 2.05 -11.20 -10.66
N SER A 157 2.81 -11.59 -9.61
CA SER A 157 3.51 -12.88 -9.56
C SER A 157 2.57 -14.08 -9.43
N VAL A 158 1.38 -13.88 -8.85
CA VAL A 158 0.34 -14.90 -8.72
C VAL A 158 -0.37 -15.11 -10.06
N MET A 159 -0.72 -14.02 -10.76
CA MET A 159 -1.39 -14.10 -12.05
C MET A 159 -0.50 -14.66 -13.14
N ALA A 160 0.79 -14.29 -13.18
CA ALA A 160 1.77 -14.90 -14.09
C ALA A 160 1.79 -16.44 -14.00
N LYS A 161 1.67 -17.00 -12.78
CA LYS A 161 1.65 -18.45 -12.54
C LYS A 161 0.33 -19.13 -12.90
N ARG A 162 -0.74 -18.37 -13.15
CA ARG A 162 -2.04 -18.91 -13.60
C ARG A 162 -2.12 -19.10 -15.11
N GLY A 163 -1.09 -18.70 -15.86
CA GLY A 163 -1.05 -18.81 -17.32
C GLY A 163 -1.54 -17.54 -18.02
N PRO A 164 -1.89 -17.64 -19.32
CA PRO A 164 -2.29 -16.48 -20.11
C PRO A 164 -3.54 -15.78 -19.59
N VAL A 165 -3.52 -14.46 -19.62
CA VAL A 165 -4.68 -13.60 -19.34
C VAL A 165 -5.79 -13.91 -20.36
N PRO A 166 -7.01 -14.24 -19.92
CA PRO A 166 -8.10 -14.61 -20.82
C PRO A 166 -8.62 -13.37 -21.57
N GLU A 167 -9.41 -13.59 -22.63
CA GLU A 167 -9.89 -12.52 -23.53
C GLU A 167 -10.58 -11.38 -22.79
N GLN A 168 -11.42 -11.69 -21.80
CA GLN A 168 -12.11 -10.70 -20.96
C GLN A 168 -11.20 -9.97 -19.94
N GLY A 169 -9.90 -10.28 -19.91
CA GLY A 169 -8.93 -9.78 -18.93
C GLY A 169 -9.18 -10.28 -17.51
N HIS A 170 -8.19 -10.11 -16.62
CA HIS A 170 -8.41 -10.31 -15.17
C HIS A 170 -8.92 -9.04 -14.49
N LEU A 171 -9.77 -9.21 -13.49
CA LEU A 171 -10.22 -8.16 -12.58
C LEU A 171 -10.12 -8.70 -11.15
N ILE A 172 -9.25 -8.12 -10.32
CA ILE A 172 -8.97 -8.60 -8.96
C ILE A 172 -9.37 -7.51 -7.94
N ASP A 173 -10.08 -7.90 -6.88
CA ASP A 173 -10.32 -7.11 -5.66
C ASP A 173 -9.27 -7.48 -4.61
N ILE A 174 -8.46 -6.52 -4.18
CA ILE A 174 -7.37 -6.71 -3.21
C ILE A 174 -7.62 -5.85 -1.98
N PHE A 175 -7.31 -6.39 -0.81
CA PHE A 175 -7.21 -5.62 0.44
C PHE A 175 -5.99 -6.08 1.22
N SER A 176 -5.27 -5.12 1.80
CA SER A 176 -4.16 -5.35 2.73
C SER A 176 -3.93 -4.11 3.60
N TYR A 177 -3.35 -4.32 4.79
CA TYR A 177 -2.54 -3.29 5.42
C TYR A 177 -1.28 -3.06 4.58
N VAL A 178 -0.82 -1.82 4.49
CA VAL A 178 0.41 -1.43 3.81
C VAL A 178 1.26 -0.52 4.70
N PHE A 179 2.56 -0.51 4.43
CA PHE A 179 3.56 0.19 5.22
C PHE A 179 4.29 1.26 4.40
N ARG A 180 4.56 2.41 5.02
CA ARG A 180 5.52 3.41 4.54
C ARG A 180 6.28 4.02 5.71
N GLN A 181 7.60 4.13 5.58
CA GLN A 181 8.46 4.80 6.57
C GLN A 181 8.29 6.33 6.50
N GLU A 182 7.12 6.83 6.90
CA GLU A 182 6.74 8.26 6.89
C GLU A 182 6.18 8.69 8.26
N PRO A 183 6.98 8.68 9.36
CA PRO A 183 6.52 9.14 10.67
C PRO A 183 6.02 10.59 10.60
N SER A 184 4.83 10.84 11.15
CA SER A 184 4.15 12.12 11.03
C SER A 184 3.09 12.34 12.12
N LEU A 185 2.92 13.60 12.53
CA LEU A 185 1.79 14.07 13.32
C LEU A 185 0.56 14.45 12.47
N GLU A 186 0.69 14.49 11.13
CA GLU A 186 -0.48 14.58 10.23
C GLU A 186 -1.23 13.22 10.28
N PRO A 187 -2.46 13.13 10.82
CA PRO A 187 -3.14 11.84 11.02
C PRO A 187 -3.35 11.04 9.73
N GLU A 188 -3.41 11.70 8.56
CA GLU A 188 -3.49 11.09 7.24
C GLU A 188 -2.17 10.51 6.69
N ARG A 189 -1.08 10.68 7.42
CA ARG A 189 0.27 10.14 7.14
C ARG A 189 0.66 9.07 8.15
N MET A 190 -0.16 8.03 8.21
CA MET A 190 0.15 6.85 9.00
C MET A 190 1.26 6.01 8.34
N GLN A 191 2.10 5.39 9.17
CA GLN A 191 3.10 4.43 8.72
C GLN A 191 2.47 3.07 8.38
N LEU A 192 1.39 2.68 9.09
CA LEU A 192 0.55 1.51 8.76
C LEU A 192 -0.90 1.95 8.54
N PHE A 193 -1.42 1.67 7.35
CA PHE A 193 -2.79 1.98 6.94
C PHE A 193 -3.33 0.92 5.97
N ARG A 194 -4.64 0.89 5.74
CA ARG A 194 -5.29 -0.09 4.85
C ARG A 194 -5.51 0.48 3.46
N GLN A 195 -5.24 -0.36 2.47
CA GLN A 195 -5.64 -0.12 1.10
C GLN A 195 -6.61 -1.19 0.63
N ARG A 196 -7.73 -0.77 0.04
CA ARG A 196 -8.54 -1.61 -0.87
C ARG A 196 -8.26 -1.17 -2.29
N GLU A 197 -7.91 -2.11 -3.15
CA GLU A 197 -7.35 -1.86 -4.47
C GLU A 197 -7.90 -2.84 -5.49
N PHE A 198 -8.37 -2.31 -6.62
CA PHE A 198 -8.76 -3.12 -7.76
C PHE A 198 -7.65 -3.14 -8.80
N VAL A 199 -7.37 -4.30 -9.38
CA VAL A 199 -6.34 -4.48 -10.41
C VAL A 199 -6.96 -5.05 -11.68
N ARG A 200 -6.59 -4.46 -12.82
CA ARG A 200 -6.95 -4.91 -14.16
C ARG A 200 -5.69 -5.38 -14.89
N MET A 201 -5.78 -6.52 -15.56
CA MET A 201 -4.75 -7.03 -16.47
C MET A 201 -5.40 -7.44 -17.79
N GLY A 202 -4.81 -7.07 -18.92
CA GLY A 202 -5.39 -7.32 -20.24
C GLY A 202 -4.79 -6.42 -21.31
N THR A 203 -5.58 -6.03 -22.31
CA THR A 203 -5.15 -5.09 -23.35
C THR A 203 -5.05 -3.65 -22.82
N PRO A 204 -4.33 -2.74 -23.50
CA PRO A 204 -4.28 -1.32 -23.13
C PRO A 204 -5.67 -0.69 -22.99
N GLU A 205 -6.59 -1.01 -23.90
CA GLU A 205 -7.95 -0.49 -23.96
C GLU A 205 -8.76 -0.96 -22.75
N GLN A 206 -8.64 -2.25 -22.40
CA GLN A 206 -9.31 -2.83 -21.24
C GLN A 206 -8.85 -2.20 -19.92
N VAL A 207 -7.57 -1.84 -19.80
CA VAL A 207 -7.01 -1.18 -18.61
C VAL A 207 -7.42 0.30 -18.55
N LEU A 208 -7.41 1.00 -19.69
CA LEU A 208 -7.85 2.41 -19.75
C LEU A 208 -9.35 2.56 -19.50
N ALA A 209 -10.19 1.67 -20.04
CA ALA A 209 -11.63 1.64 -19.79
C ALA A 209 -11.94 1.34 -18.32
N PHE A 210 -11.26 0.35 -17.72
CA PHE A 210 -11.33 0.07 -16.28
C PHE A 210 -10.99 1.32 -15.44
N ARG A 211 -9.91 2.03 -15.78
CA ARG A 211 -9.49 3.24 -15.07
C ARG A 211 -10.53 4.36 -15.17
N GLN A 212 -11.15 4.54 -16.34
CA GLN A 212 -12.21 5.54 -16.54
C GLN A 212 -13.48 5.19 -15.76
N ASP A 213 -13.93 3.93 -15.75
CA ASP A 213 -15.08 3.48 -14.96
C ASP A 213 -14.84 3.73 -13.46
N TRP A 214 -13.63 3.43 -12.96
CA TRP A 214 -13.27 3.74 -11.57
C TRP A 214 -13.20 5.23 -11.25
N MET A 215 -12.67 6.07 -12.14
CA MET A 215 -12.65 7.53 -11.96
C MET A 215 -14.08 8.10 -11.93
N ALA A 216 -14.99 7.57 -12.75
CA ALA A 216 -16.40 7.96 -12.72
C ALA A 216 -17.12 7.47 -11.45
N HIS A 217 -16.90 6.21 -11.05
CA HIS A 217 -17.49 5.64 -9.84
C HIS A 217 -16.99 6.33 -8.57
N ALA A 218 -15.70 6.69 -8.51
CA ALA A 218 -15.14 7.44 -7.39
C ALA A 218 -15.80 8.81 -7.22
N ARG A 219 -16.08 9.55 -8.31
CA ARG A 219 -16.84 10.82 -8.21
C ARG A 219 -18.18 10.59 -7.53
N TRP A 220 -18.98 9.65 -8.03
CA TRP A 220 -20.26 9.27 -7.42
C TRP A 220 -20.12 8.87 -5.95
N MET A 221 -19.09 8.09 -5.60
CA MET A 221 -18.86 7.62 -4.23
C MET A 221 -18.55 8.77 -3.28
N PHE A 222 -17.65 9.69 -3.65
CA PHE A 222 -17.30 10.85 -2.84
C PHE A 222 -18.47 11.86 -2.75
N ASP A 223 -19.23 12.04 -3.83
CA ASP A 223 -20.46 12.85 -3.83
C ASP A 223 -21.53 12.27 -2.88
N ALA A 224 -21.74 10.94 -2.89
CA ALA A 224 -22.68 10.24 -2.00
C ALA A 224 -22.26 10.28 -0.52
N LEU A 225 -20.95 10.32 -0.26
CA LEU A 225 -20.36 10.56 1.05
C LEU A 225 -20.35 12.05 1.46
N ALA A 226 -20.90 12.92 0.62
CA ALA A 226 -20.89 14.38 0.78
C ALA A 226 -19.49 14.93 1.07
N LEU A 227 -18.46 14.33 0.47
CA LEU A 227 -17.04 14.61 0.72
C LEU A 227 -16.40 15.24 -0.53
N PRO A 228 -16.21 16.58 -0.57
CA PRO A 228 -15.71 17.27 -1.75
C PRO A 228 -14.35 16.74 -2.22
N MET A 229 -14.28 16.32 -3.49
CA MET A 229 -13.13 15.65 -4.07
C MET A 229 -12.82 16.15 -5.49
N SER A 230 -11.56 16.44 -5.77
CA SER A 230 -11.01 16.74 -7.10
C SER A 230 -10.29 15.51 -7.66
N LEU A 231 -10.46 15.25 -8.97
CA LEU A 231 -9.58 14.31 -9.68
C LEU A 231 -8.41 15.08 -10.29
N GLU A 232 -7.21 14.83 -9.78
CA GLU A 232 -6.01 15.58 -10.13
C GLU A 232 -4.97 14.71 -10.83
N LEU A 233 -4.26 15.29 -11.80
CA LEU A 233 -3.10 14.65 -12.43
C LEU A 233 -1.93 14.66 -11.44
N ALA A 234 -1.44 13.48 -11.10
CA ALA A 234 -0.50 13.26 -10.01
C ALA A 234 0.77 12.51 -10.48
N ASN A 235 1.69 12.30 -9.54
CA ASN A 235 2.83 11.41 -9.70
C ASN A 235 3.23 10.82 -8.35
N ASP A 236 3.90 9.67 -8.37
CA ASP A 236 4.44 9.05 -7.16
C ASP A 236 5.68 9.82 -6.63
N PRO A 237 6.00 9.69 -5.33
CA PRO A 237 7.14 10.36 -4.68
C PRO A 237 8.46 9.63 -4.97
N PHE A 238 8.84 9.51 -6.24
CA PHE A 238 10.06 8.81 -6.66
C PHE A 238 11.32 9.46 -6.07
N PHE A 239 12.26 8.63 -5.63
CA PHE A 239 13.43 9.07 -4.87
C PHE A 239 14.59 9.58 -5.75
N GLY A 240 15.35 10.51 -5.19
CA GLY A 240 16.60 11.01 -5.77
C GLY A 240 16.45 11.75 -7.11
N ARG A 241 17.59 12.02 -7.76
CA ARG A 241 17.63 12.80 -9.01
C ARG A 241 16.94 12.08 -10.18
N GLY A 242 17.08 10.76 -10.26
CA GLY A 242 16.40 9.93 -11.26
C GLY A 242 14.88 9.97 -11.10
N GLY A 243 14.39 9.93 -9.85
CA GLY A 243 12.96 9.95 -9.56
C GLY A 243 12.23 11.17 -10.11
N ARG A 244 12.87 12.36 -10.12
CA ARG A 244 12.27 13.57 -10.72
C ARG A 244 12.02 13.43 -12.24
N VAL A 245 12.86 12.68 -12.95
CA VAL A 245 12.66 12.40 -14.39
C VAL A 245 11.47 11.45 -14.58
N VAL A 246 11.39 10.40 -13.75
CA VAL A 246 10.28 9.44 -13.77
C VAL A 246 8.95 10.12 -13.44
N ALA A 247 8.92 10.99 -12.41
CA ALA A 247 7.75 11.79 -12.04
C ALA A 247 7.25 12.65 -13.22
N ASN A 248 8.14 13.38 -13.89
CA ASN A 248 7.79 14.20 -15.05
C ASN A 248 7.21 13.36 -16.20
N SER A 249 7.80 12.20 -16.48
CA SER A 249 7.28 11.25 -17.47
C SER A 249 5.89 10.73 -17.09
N GLN A 250 5.68 10.35 -15.82
CA GLN A 250 4.41 9.85 -15.31
C GLN A 250 3.28 10.88 -15.45
N ARG A 251 3.56 12.17 -15.21
CA ARG A 251 2.62 13.27 -15.47
C ARG A 251 2.35 13.46 -16.96
N ALA A 252 3.41 13.54 -17.78
CA ALA A 252 3.30 13.77 -19.22
C ALA A 252 2.49 12.68 -19.94
N LEU A 253 2.65 11.43 -19.53
CA LEU A 253 1.92 10.27 -20.03
C LEU A 253 0.57 10.02 -19.32
N GLN A 254 0.16 10.90 -18.41
CA GLN A 254 -1.09 10.80 -17.64
C GLN A 254 -1.29 9.43 -16.98
N LEU A 255 -0.23 8.85 -16.40
CA LEU A 255 -0.25 7.49 -15.86
C LEU A 255 -0.90 7.42 -14.47
N LYS A 256 -0.90 8.52 -13.70
CA LYS A 256 -1.48 8.58 -12.35
C LYS A 256 -2.47 9.73 -12.21
N PHE A 257 -3.67 9.43 -11.72
CA PHE A 257 -4.60 10.41 -11.17
C PHE A 257 -4.85 10.13 -9.69
N GLU A 258 -5.21 11.15 -8.92
CA GLU A 258 -5.57 11.02 -7.51
C GLU A 258 -6.95 11.64 -7.23
N ALA A 259 -7.69 11.01 -6.32
CA ALA A 259 -8.91 11.56 -5.71
C ALA A 259 -8.49 12.35 -4.48
N ALA A 260 -8.38 13.67 -4.65
CA ALA A 260 -7.80 14.59 -3.68
C ALA A 260 -8.90 15.33 -2.89
N VAL A 261 -8.71 15.44 -1.57
CA VAL A 261 -9.67 16.04 -0.63
C VAL A 261 -8.94 17.06 0.24
N THR A 262 -9.46 18.29 0.35
CA THR A 262 -8.83 19.40 1.09
C THR A 262 -9.36 19.59 2.53
N VAL A 263 -10.28 18.73 2.98
CA VAL A 263 -10.94 18.83 4.28
C VAL A 263 -9.96 18.77 5.47
N LEU A 264 -8.95 17.89 5.39
CA LEU A 264 -7.97 17.71 6.46
C LEU A 264 -6.99 18.89 6.54
N ASN A 265 -6.57 19.40 5.38
CA ASN A 265 -5.70 20.55 5.25
C ASN A 265 -6.09 21.37 4.01
N PRO A 266 -6.68 22.58 4.18
CA PRO A 266 -7.12 23.41 3.06
C PRO A 266 -6.01 23.80 2.07
N ASN A 267 -4.75 23.83 2.53
CA ASN A 267 -3.59 24.23 1.74
C ASN A 267 -2.87 23.04 1.09
N LYS A 268 -3.26 21.80 1.41
CA LYS A 268 -2.53 20.57 1.04
C LYS A 268 -3.53 19.42 0.81
N PRO A 269 -3.99 19.21 -0.43
CA PRO A 269 -4.94 18.15 -0.74
C PRO A 269 -4.41 16.77 -0.32
N THR A 270 -5.27 15.97 0.32
CA THR A 270 -5.00 14.60 0.72
C THR A 270 -5.53 13.64 -0.33
N ALA A 271 -4.65 12.91 -1.00
CA ALA A 271 -5.01 11.83 -1.91
C ALA A 271 -5.63 10.65 -1.14
N CYS A 272 -6.95 10.53 -1.22
CA CYS A 272 -7.76 9.48 -0.61
C CYS A 272 -7.92 8.24 -1.52
N GLY A 273 -7.72 8.42 -2.83
CA GLY A 273 -7.62 7.33 -3.80
C GLY A 273 -6.67 7.66 -4.94
N SER A 274 -6.23 6.65 -5.69
CA SER A 274 -5.37 6.80 -6.87
C SER A 274 -5.75 5.85 -8.00
N PHE A 275 -5.59 6.31 -9.24
CA PHE A 275 -5.96 5.61 -10.46
C PHE A 275 -4.71 5.52 -11.35
N ASN A 276 -4.06 4.36 -11.32
CA ASN A 276 -2.72 4.15 -11.85
C ASN A 276 -2.79 3.27 -13.11
N TYR A 277 -2.05 3.66 -14.15
CA TYR A 277 -1.85 2.89 -15.36
C TYR A 277 -0.36 2.58 -15.48
N HIS A 278 0.01 1.30 -15.39
CA HIS A 278 1.40 0.86 -15.37
C HIS A 278 1.95 0.52 -16.75
N MET A 279 1.14 0.69 -17.80
CA MET A 279 1.40 0.16 -19.14
C MET A 279 1.77 -1.33 -19.05
N ASP A 280 2.77 -1.77 -19.82
CA ASP A 280 3.31 -3.12 -19.84
C ASP A 280 4.37 -3.40 -18.75
N ASN A 281 4.65 -2.46 -17.81
CA ASN A 281 5.76 -2.60 -16.86
C ASN A 281 5.70 -3.91 -16.06
N PHE A 282 4.61 -4.14 -15.33
CA PHE A 282 4.44 -5.40 -14.58
C PHE A 282 4.19 -6.61 -15.48
N GLY A 283 3.67 -6.40 -16.70
CA GLY A 283 3.58 -7.46 -17.71
C GLY A 283 4.96 -8.00 -18.09
N LYS A 284 5.91 -7.10 -18.38
CA LYS A 284 7.32 -7.44 -18.67
C LYS A 284 8.03 -8.01 -17.46
N THR A 285 7.87 -7.43 -16.26
CA THR A 285 8.55 -7.90 -15.04
C THR A 285 8.21 -9.35 -14.69
N TRP A 286 6.97 -9.78 -14.95
CA TRP A 286 6.44 -11.08 -14.51
C TRP A 286 6.08 -12.03 -15.68
N ASP A 287 6.43 -11.68 -16.91
CA ASP A 287 6.03 -12.37 -18.16
C ASP A 287 4.51 -12.67 -18.26
N ILE A 288 3.68 -11.71 -17.84
CA ILE A 288 2.21 -11.84 -17.93
C ILE A 288 1.81 -11.61 -19.38
N ARG A 289 1.27 -12.65 -20.03
CA ARG A 289 0.89 -12.63 -21.45
C ARG A 289 -0.62 -12.75 -21.64
N THR A 290 -1.15 -12.14 -22.69
CA THR A 290 -2.53 -12.35 -23.16
C THR A 290 -2.68 -13.72 -23.82
N GLY A 291 -3.92 -14.14 -24.08
CA GLY A 291 -4.20 -15.31 -24.93
C GLY A 291 -3.63 -15.22 -26.37
N THR A 292 -3.30 -14.02 -26.86
CA THR A 292 -2.58 -13.78 -28.14
C THR A 292 -1.06 -13.90 -28.00
N GLY A 293 -0.52 -14.07 -26.79
CA GLY A 293 0.92 -14.16 -26.50
C GLY A 293 1.62 -12.82 -26.31
N GLU A 294 0.92 -11.70 -26.50
CA GLU A 294 1.40 -10.33 -26.28
C GLU A 294 1.60 -10.06 -24.78
N ILE A 295 2.46 -9.09 -24.43
CA ILE A 295 2.63 -8.69 -23.02
C ILE A 295 1.39 -7.93 -22.55
N ALA A 296 0.80 -8.38 -21.44
CA ALA A 296 -0.37 -7.75 -20.86
C ALA A 296 -0.04 -6.37 -20.27
N HIS A 297 -0.93 -5.41 -20.50
CA HIS A 297 -0.93 -4.15 -19.77
C HIS A 297 -1.62 -4.32 -18.42
N THR A 298 -1.24 -3.49 -17.45
CA THR A 298 -1.84 -3.50 -16.11
C THR A 298 -2.15 -2.10 -15.61
N GLY A 299 -3.14 -2.00 -14.72
CA GLY A 299 -3.49 -0.78 -14.00
C GLY A 299 -4.27 -1.11 -12.74
N CYS A 300 -4.30 -0.16 -11.81
CA CYS A 300 -4.99 -0.34 -10.54
C CYS A 300 -5.72 0.92 -10.07
N CYS A 301 -6.72 0.73 -9.22
CA CYS A 301 -7.50 1.80 -8.60
C CYS A 301 -7.58 1.50 -7.11
N GLY A 302 -6.85 2.27 -6.30
CA GLY A 302 -6.60 1.97 -4.88
C GLY A 302 -6.98 3.12 -3.96
N PHE A 303 -7.62 2.80 -2.84
CA PHE A 303 -8.20 3.74 -1.88
C PHE A 303 -7.57 3.56 -0.50
N GLY A 304 -7.12 4.65 0.12
CA GLY A 304 -6.60 4.65 1.49
C GLY A 304 -7.73 4.84 2.48
N LEU A 305 -8.11 3.78 3.19
CA LEU A 305 -9.37 3.75 3.93
C LEU A 305 -9.37 4.73 5.11
N GLU A 306 -8.26 4.78 5.86
CA GLU A 306 -8.08 5.75 6.95
C GLU A 306 -8.16 7.20 6.47
N ARG A 307 -7.65 7.52 5.27
CA ARG A 307 -7.72 8.89 4.73
C ARG A 307 -9.15 9.31 4.45
N ILE A 308 -9.97 8.39 3.93
CA ILE A 308 -11.40 8.63 3.73
C ILE A 308 -12.10 8.79 5.09
N ALA A 309 -11.88 7.86 6.03
CA ALA A 309 -12.50 7.90 7.36
C ALA A 309 -12.16 9.20 8.13
N LEU A 310 -10.87 9.57 8.19
CA LEU A 310 -10.41 10.82 8.80
C LEU A 310 -11.06 12.05 8.14
N SER A 311 -11.16 12.07 6.81
CA SER A 311 -11.80 13.17 6.08
C SER A 311 -13.30 13.27 6.41
N LEU A 312 -14.00 12.15 6.61
CA LEU A 312 -15.40 12.15 7.03
C LEU A 312 -15.56 12.64 8.49
N PHE A 313 -14.74 12.15 9.43
CA PHE A 313 -14.75 12.65 10.81
C PHE A 313 -14.43 14.15 10.89
N LYS A 314 -13.52 14.64 10.06
CA LYS A 314 -13.16 16.07 10.00
C LYS A 314 -14.28 16.93 9.40
N LEU A 315 -15.02 16.43 8.41
CA LEU A 315 -16.09 17.17 7.73
C LEU A 315 -17.43 17.13 8.49
N HIS A 316 -17.85 15.93 8.90
CA HIS A 316 -19.19 15.66 9.44
C HIS A 316 -19.21 15.59 10.97
N GLY A 317 -18.04 15.70 11.63
CA GLY A 317 -17.89 15.66 13.08
C GLY A 317 -17.67 14.24 13.64
N PHE A 318 -17.50 14.15 14.96
CA PHE A 318 -17.12 12.91 15.63
C PHE A 318 -18.30 12.01 16.01
N ASP A 319 -19.53 12.54 16.05
CA ASP A 319 -20.74 11.75 16.28
C ASP A 319 -21.30 11.23 14.94
N ILE A 320 -21.05 9.96 14.66
CA ILE A 320 -21.51 9.30 13.43
C ILE A 320 -23.04 9.24 13.32
N ALA A 321 -23.81 9.37 14.42
CA ALA A 321 -25.27 9.41 14.36
C ALA A 321 -25.79 10.77 13.87
N ALA A 322 -25.05 11.85 14.15
CA ALA A 322 -25.35 13.21 13.70
C ALA A 322 -24.93 13.49 12.24
N TRP A 323 -24.19 12.58 11.59
CA TRP A 323 -23.79 12.73 10.19
C TRP A 323 -25.01 12.87 9.25
N PRO A 324 -24.85 13.52 8.08
CA PRO A 324 -25.96 13.71 7.14
C PRO A 324 -26.62 12.38 6.73
N GLU A 325 -27.96 12.33 6.69
CA GLU A 325 -28.71 11.10 6.35
C GLU A 325 -28.24 10.44 5.04
N PRO A 326 -27.91 11.16 3.94
CA PRO A 326 -27.38 10.52 2.73
C PRO A 326 -26.06 9.78 2.95
N VAL A 327 -25.17 10.31 3.79
CA VAL A 327 -23.88 9.67 4.13
C VAL A 327 -24.14 8.41 4.97
N ARG A 328 -25.01 8.52 5.99
CA ARG A 328 -25.40 7.37 6.81
C ARG A 328 -26.12 6.28 6.02
N GLN A 329 -26.94 6.65 5.03
CA GLN A 329 -27.57 5.71 4.10
C GLN A 329 -26.52 5.01 3.23
N THR A 330 -25.58 5.77 2.67
CA THR A 330 -24.52 5.23 1.79
C THR A 330 -23.63 4.21 2.51
N LEU A 331 -23.29 4.46 3.79
CA LEU A 331 -22.39 3.61 4.57
C LEU A 331 -23.09 2.44 5.30
N TRP A 332 -24.22 2.67 5.99
CA TRP A 332 -24.87 1.64 6.82
C TRP A 332 -26.19 1.08 6.25
N LYS A 333 -26.72 1.66 5.17
CA LYS A 333 -27.93 1.16 4.47
C LYS A 333 -27.68 1.03 2.96
N PRO A 334 -26.60 0.35 2.50
CA PRO A 334 -26.30 0.24 1.07
C PRO A 334 -27.52 -0.32 0.30
N PRO A 335 -27.79 0.19 -0.91
CA PRO A 335 -29.01 -0.16 -1.65
C PRO A 335 -29.08 -1.66 -1.92
N ARG A 336 -30.19 -2.29 -1.51
CA ARG A 336 -30.40 -3.72 -1.66
C ARG A 336 -30.63 -4.09 -3.12
N GLY A 337 -29.57 -4.43 -3.85
CA GLY A 337 -29.63 -5.26 -5.06
C GLY A 337 -30.33 -4.67 -6.29
N GLU A 338 -30.86 -3.45 -6.26
CA GLU A 338 -31.21 -2.76 -7.50
C GLU A 338 -29.92 -2.21 -8.14
N PRO A 339 -29.61 -2.56 -9.39
CA PRO A 339 -28.50 -1.95 -10.08
C PRO A 339 -28.78 -0.45 -10.20
N LEU A 340 -27.85 0.36 -9.66
CA LEU A 340 -27.84 1.81 -9.88
C LEU A 340 -27.96 2.06 -11.38
N ARG A 341 -29.15 2.46 -11.83
CA ARG A 341 -29.34 2.97 -13.17
C ARG A 341 -28.51 4.23 -13.26
N LEU A 342 -27.30 4.10 -13.82
CA LEU A 342 -26.48 5.22 -14.26
C LEU A 342 -27.39 6.15 -15.07
N THR A 343 -27.77 7.29 -14.47
CA THR A 343 -28.76 8.20 -15.03
C THR A 343 -28.20 8.83 -16.30
N ARG A 344 -28.39 8.13 -17.42
CA ARG A 344 -28.03 8.51 -18.79
C ARG A 344 -26.71 9.32 -18.87
N CYS A 345 -25.59 8.65 -18.57
CA CYS A 345 -24.27 9.24 -18.79
C CYS A 345 -24.14 9.74 -20.24
N PHE A 346 -23.48 10.88 -20.43
CA PHE A 346 -23.45 11.68 -21.67
C PHE A 346 -23.01 10.92 -22.93
N LEU A 347 -22.40 9.74 -22.80
CA LEU A 347 -21.96 8.88 -23.91
C LEU A 347 -23.11 8.46 -24.85
N CYS A 348 -24.33 8.23 -24.34
CA CYS A 348 -25.46 7.87 -25.21
C CYS A 348 -25.90 9.00 -26.15
N ALA A 349 -25.67 10.27 -25.79
CA ALA A 349 -26.06 11.42 -26.61
C ALA A 349 -25.20 11.60 -27.88
N ALA A 350 -24.07 10.89 -27.97
CA ALA A 350 -23.26 10.79 -29.18
C ALA A 350 -23.76 9.68 -30.13
N LEU A 351 -24.24 8.56 -29.59
CA LEU A 351 -24.70 7.40 -30.39
C LEU A 351 -26.13 7.57 -30.94
N ASP A 352 -27.02 8.26 -30.22
CA ASP A 352 -28.39 8.57 -30.70
C ASP A 352 -28.40 9.43 -32.00
N ARG A 353 -27.31 10.17 -32.29
CA ARG A 353 -27.20 10.96 -33.55
C ARG A 353 -26.87 10.11 -34.77
N SER A 354 -26.27 8.93 -34.58
CA SER A 354 -25.90 8.01 -35.67
C SER A 354 -27.01 7.00 -35.97
N ALA A 355 -27.80 6.61 -34.97
CA ALA A 355 -28.94 5.69 -35.14
C ALA A 355 -30.14 6.31 -35.90
N ALA A 356 -30.18 7.63 -36.07
CA ALA A 356 -31.27 8.33 -36.74
C ALA A 356 -31.36 8.14 -38.28
N ARG A 357 -30.42 7.41 -38.91
CA ARG A 357 -30.38 7.21 -40.38
C ARG A 357 -30.71 5.80 -40.88
N LEU A 358 -31.04 4.85 -40.00
CA LEU A 358 -31.41 3.48 -40.41
C LEU A 358 -32.68 3.02 -39.69
N ARG A 359 -33.84 3.34 -40.27
CA ARG A 359 -35.14 2.74 -39.92
C ARG A 359 -35.86 2.28 -41.18
N HIS A 360 -35.65 1.01 -41.58
CA HIS A 360 -36.61 0.25 -42.40
C HIS A 360 -36.27 -1.26 -42.43
N VAL A 361 -36.54 -1.97 -41.33
CA VAL A 361 -36.87 -3.40 -41.34
C VAL A 361 -37.87 -3.67 -40.20
N PRO A 362 -39.08 -4.17 -40.47
CA PRO A 362 -40.00 -4.62 -39.43
C PRO A 362 -39.87 -6.13 -39.15
N GLY A 363 -39.83 -6.51 -37.87
CA GLY A 363 -40.05 -7.89 -37.44
C GLY A 363 -38.93 -8.51 -36.60
N LEU A 364 -39.06 -8.43 -35.27
CA LEU A 364 -38.93 -9.58 -34.37
C LEU A 364 -39.46 -9.19 -32.97
N HIS A 365 -40.50 -9.87 -32.50
CA HIS A 365 -41.00 -9.75 -31.13
C HIS A 365 -40.88 -11.12 -30.43
N SER A 366 -40.76 -11.05 -29.09
CA SER A 366 -40.87 -12.17 -28.13
C SER A 366 -39.67 -13.10 -27.97
N ALA A 367 -38.93 -12.92 -26.86
CA ALA A 367 -38.63 -14.00 -25.90
C ALA A 367 -37.87 -13.43 -24.68
N CYS A 368 -38.58 -13.01 -23.63
CA CYS A 368 -37.98 -12.84 -22.30
C CYS A 368 -39.06 -13.06 -21.22
N GLY A 369 -39.21 -14.30 -20.77
CA GLY A 369 -40.12 -14.66 -19.68
C GLY A 369 -39.39 -14.56 -18.34
N LEU A 370 -39.79 -13.61 -17.49
CA LEU A 370 -39.38 -13.59 -16.09
C LEU A 370 -40.15 -14.66 -15.30
N VAL A 371 -39.43 -15.60 -14.68
CA VAL A 371 -39.99 -16.52 -13.68
C VAL A 371 -39.78 -15.92 -12.30
N THR A 372 -40.86 -15.44 -11.67
CA THR A 372 -40.85 -14.86 -10.32
C THR A 372 -41.29 -15.87 -9.26
N GLY A 373 -40.34 -16.66 -8.76
CA GLY A 373 -40.59 -17.61 -7.66
C GLY A 373 -40.63 -16.92 -6.29
N ARG A 374 -41.84 -16.70 -5.74
CA ARG A 374 -42.01 -16.38 -4.31
C ARG A 374 -41.83 -17.63 -3.45
N GLN A 375 -40.93 -17.60 -2.47
CA GLN A 375 -41.06 -18.41 -1.26
C GLN A 375 -40.94 -17.55 0.00
N ARG A 376 -41.61 -18.00 1.08
CA ARG A 376 -41.83 -17.23 2.30
C ARG A 376 -40.86 -17.65 3.39
N GLY A 377 -40.33 -16.66 4.11
CA GLY A 377 -40.09 -16.66 5.56
C GLY A 377 -39.22 -17.76 6.18
N PHE A 378 -38.09 -17.34 6.77
CA PHE A 378 -37.67 -17.84 8.08
C PHE A 378 -37.00 -16.70 8.88
N ASP A 379 -37.23 -16.71 10.19
CA ASP A 379 -36.90 -15.61 11.11
C ASP A 379 -35.50 -15.78 11.76
N ARG A 380 -34.81 -14.65 11.94
CA ARG A 380 -33.66 -14.37 12.85
C ARG A 380 -32.41 -15.28 12.83
N PRO A 381 -31.19 -14.73 12.67
CA PRO A 381 -29.96 -15.41 13.10
C PRO A 381 -29.81 -15.33 14.63
N ARG A 382 -29.33 -16.43 15.23
CA ARG A 382 -28.96 -16.49 16.66
C ARG A 382 -27.57 -15.90 16.87
N VAL A 383 -27.38 -15.23 18.01
CA VAL A 383 -26.05 -14.91 18.56
C VAL A 383 -25.35 -16.22 18.91
N VAL A 384 -24.07 -16.34 18.58
CA VAL A 384 -23.17 -17.40 19.08
C VAL A 384 -21.95 -16.71 19.66
N GLU A 385 -21.84 -16.72 20.99
CA GLU A 385 -20.62 -16.35 21.70
C GLU A 385 -19.52 -17.38 21.41
N PHE A 386 -18.30 -16.92 21.19
CA PHE A 386 -17.10 -17.75 21.30
C PHE A 386 -16.33 -17.33 22.54
N VAL A 387 -16.39 -18.17 23.58
CA VAL A 387 -15.63 -18.02 24.82
C VAL A 387 -14.22 -18.61 24.63
N LEU A 388 -13.20 -17.93 25.17
CA LEU A 388 -11.83 -18.44 25.17
C LEU A 388 -11.71 -19.74 25.97
N ALA A 389 -10.99 -20.71 25.42
CA ALA A 389 -10.42 -21.83 26.17
C ALA A 389 -8.89 -21.79 26.09
N VAL A 390 -8.27 -21.13 27.07
CA VAL A 390 -6.85 -21.30 27.37
C VAL A 390 -6.71 -22.60 28.16
N GLN A 391 -5.87 -23.54 27.71
CA GLN A 391 -5.42 -24.65 28.56
C GLN A 391 -3.90 -24.60 28.71
N ALA A 392 -3.47 -24.33 29.93
CA ALA A 392 -2.13 -24.62 30.40
C ALA A 392 -1.98 -26.14 30.64
N VAL A 393 -0.77 -26.66 30.48
CA VAL A 393 -0.39 -28.01 30.92
C VAL A 393 0.94 -27.89 31.67
N GLU A 394 0.92 -28.12 32.98
CA GLU A 394 2.12 -28.28 33.79
C GLU A 394 2.45 -29.75 34.05
N MET A 395 3.73 -30.04 33.83
CA MET A 395 4.62 -31.11 34.31
C MET A 395 4.14 -32.18 35.32
N VAL A 396 4.54 -33.44 35.04
CA VAL A 396 5.00 -34.45 36.02
C VAL A 396 6.18 -35.26 35.37
N PRO A 397 7.24 -35.71 36.10
CA PRO A 397 8.55 -36.04 35.50
C PRO A 397 8.95 -37.53 35.47
N GLY A 398 10.03 -37.90 34.74
CA GLY A 398 10.78 -39.13 35.03
C GLY A 398 11.70 -39.75 33.96
N LEU A 399 13.03 -39.58 34.14
CA LEU A 399 14.13 -40.52 33.85
C LEU A 399 14.44 -41.01 32.40
N GLY A 400 15.63 -40.63 31.90
CA GLY A 400 16.35 -41.31 30.80
C GLY A 400 17.53 -40.47 30.26
N ARG A 401 18.79 -40.81 30.58
CA ARG A 401 19.98 -40.02 30.20
C ARG A 401 20.76 -40.59 29.01
N ALA A 402 21.05 -39.71 28.04
CA ALA A 402 22.31 -39.60 27.26
C ALA A 402 22.72 -40.74 26.28
N PRO A 403 23.63 -40.48 25.30
CA PRO A 403 24.36 -39.24 25.03
C PRO A 403 24.11 -38.59 23.65
N GLU A 404 24.54 -37.34 23.53
CA GLU A 404 24.42 -36.46 22.37
C GLU A 404 25.41 -36.80 21.24
N ARG A 405 25.09 -36.38 20.02
CA ARG A 405 26.09 -36.05 18.97
C ARG A 405 25.73 -34.70 18.34
N HIS A 406 26.71 -33.81 18.27
CA HIS A 406 26.57 -32.50 17.63
C HIS A 406 26.35 -32.61 16.11
N GLY A 407 25.57 -31.65 15.59
CA GLY A 407 25.46 -31.34 14.17
C GLY A 407 24.86 -29.95 14.00
N ASP A 408 25.70 -28.95 13.77
CA ASP A 408 25.26 -27.58 13.44
C ASP A 408 24.65 -27.55 12.03
N GLU A 409 23.37 -27.20 11.90
CA GLU A 409 22.80 -26.80 10.60
C GLU A 409 22.88 -25.28 10.45
N GLN A 410 23.93 -24.82 9.76
CA GLN A 410 24.02 -23.46 9.25
C GLN A 410 23.11 -23.27 8.04
N CYS A 411 22.36 -22.17 8.03
CA CYS A 411 21.56 -21.73 6.88
C CYS A 411 22.47 -21.19 5.76
N ASP A 412 23.12 -22.07 4.99
CA ASP A 412 23.78 -21.71 3.74
C ASP A 412 23.07 -22.30 2.50
N GLY A 413 22.98 -21.48 1.46
CA GLY A 413 22.35 -21.86 0.20
C GLY A 413 23.33 -22.64 -0.69
N LEU A 414 22.83 -23.68 -1.37
CA LEU A 414 23.58 -24.40 -2.39
C LEU A 414 22.90 -24.29 -3.75
N ASP A 415 23.52 -23.49 -4.61
CA ASP A 415 23.45 -23.61 -6.06
C ASP A 415 24.25 -24.85 -6.49
N ARG A 416 23.69 -25.73 -7.33
CA ARG A 416 24.41 -26.89 -7.88
C ARG A 416 23.97 -27.21 -9.31
N LYS A 417 24.95 -27.27 -10.20
CA LYS A 417 24.86 -27.86 -11.54
C LYS A 417 25.71 -29.13 -11.65
N HIS A 418 25.13 -30.12 -12.31
CA HIS A 418 25.78 -31.21 -13.09
C HIS A 418 26.52 -32.33 -12.33
N GLY A 419 26.38 -33.55 -12.87
CA GLY A 419 27.10 -34.76 -12.46
C GLY A 419 26.27 -36.03 -12.67
N ASP A 420 26.34 -36.63 -13.87
CA ASP A 420 25.79 -37.97 -14.15
C ASP A 420 26.42 -39.06 -13.28
N HIS A 421 25.69 -40.15 -13.03
CA HIS A 421 26.22 -41.50 -13.27
C HIS A 421 25.13 -42.58 -13.40
N ASP A 422 25.29 -43.43 -14.41
CA ASP A 422 24.47 -44.59 -14.79
C ASP A 422 24.53 -45.78 -13.82
N MET A 423 23.45 -46.59 -13.81
CA MET A 423 23.41 -48.07 -13.97
C MET A 423 22.02 -48.60 -13.52
N GLN A 424 21.10 -49.07 -14.38
CA GLN A 424 21.08 -50.22 -15.32
C GLN A 424 20.24 -51.41 -14.78
N HIS A 425 19.20 -51.80 -15.54
CA HIS A 425 18.66 -53.16 -15.82
C HIS A 425 17.28 -53.00 -16.50
N VAL A 426 17.16 -52.85 -17.83
CA VAL A 426 17.24 -53.83 -18.96
C VAL A 426 16.05 -54.82 -19.05
N ILE A 427 15.66 -55.14 -20.30
CA ILE A 427 14.60 -56.07 -20.83
C ILE A 427 13.26 -55.34 -21.13
N HIS A 428 12.72 -55.32 -22.37
CA HIS A 428 13.20 -55.78 -23.68
C HIS A 428 12.67 -54.91 -24.87
N GLY A 429 12.67 -55.41 -26.11
CA GLY A 429 12.10 -54.77 -27.33
C GLY A 429 11.11 -55.70 -28.08
N PRO A 430 10.85 -55.57 -29.41
CA PRO A 430 11.69 -54.93 -30.43
C PRO A 430 11.00 -53.95 -31.43
N THR A 431 11.83 -53.30 -32.26
CA THR A 431 11.47 -52.48 -33.45
C THR A 431 11.49 -53.32 -34.75
N PRO A 432 11.15 -52.75 -35.92
CA PRO A 432 12.16 -52.13 -36.82
C PRO A 432 11.65 -50.90 -37.63
N SER A 433 12.37 -50.29 -38.60
CA SER A 433 13.77 -49.79 -38.67
C SER A 433 14.08 -49.25 -40.08
N SER A 434 14.46 -47.96 -40.27
CA SER A 434 15.14 -47.50 -41.52
C SER A 434 15.84 -46.13 -41.43
N ALA A 435 17.13 -46.09 -41.80
CA ALA A 435 18.01 -44.92 -42.06
C ALA A 435 19.32 -45.44 -42.72
N PRO A 436 20.38 -44.65 -43.02
CA PRO A 436 20.55 -43.34 -43.68
C PRO A 436 21.49 -43.46 -44.93
N PRO A 437 22.14 -42.39 -45.47
CA PRO A 437 23.53 -41.96 -45.07
C PRO A 437 23.75 -40.42 -45.00
N ARG A 438 24.60 -39.83 -44.11
CA ARG A 438 26.08 -39.56 -44.14
C ARG A 438 26.56 -38.65 -45.30
N LEU A 439 27.53 -37.70 -45.20
CA LEU A 439 28.72 -37.54 -44.33
C LEU A 439 29.39 -36.12 -44.42
N ALA A 440 30.43 -35.84 -43.59
CA ALA A 440 31.52 -34.83 -43.70
C ALA A 440 31.24 -33.33 -43.38
N ARG A 441 32.23 -32.46 -43.05
CA ARG A 441 33.45 -32.46 -42.17
C ARG A 441 33.98 -30.99 -42.06
N SER A 442 34.68 -30.61 -40.98
CA SER A 442 35.18 -29.23 -40.71
C SER A 442 36.38 -28.78 -41.57
N PRO A 443 36.73 -27.48 -41.55
CA PRO A 443 38.00 -27.07 -40.90
C PRO A 443 37.97 -25.72 -40.13
N LYS A 444 39.05 -25.44 -39.36
CA LYS A 444 39.37 -24.15 -38.69
C LYS A 444 39.93 -23.11 -39.69
N PRO A 445 40.13 -21.85 -39.25
CA PRO A 445 41.52 -21.39 -39.08
C PRO A 445 41.79 -20.55 -37.80
N ASP A 446 43.08 -20.30 -37.52
CA ASP A 446 43.59 -19.47 -36.43
C ASP A 446 43.76 -17.99 -36.83
N SER A 447 43.67 -17.07 -35.86
CA SER A 447 44.62 -15.95 -35.72
C SER A 447 44.51 -15.30 -34.32
N ALA A 448 45.60 -14.71 -33.85
CA ALA A 448 45.70 -14.11 -32.52
C ALA A 448 45.75 -12.57 -32.60
N GLN A 449 45.19 -11.89 -31.58
CA GLN A 449 45.59 -10.52 -31.23
C GLN A 449 45.27 -10.20 -29.76
N GLN A 450 46.21 -9.52 -29.10
CA GLN A 450 46.18 -9.17 -27.67
C GLN A 450 45.37 -7.90 -27.39
N CYS A 451 44.81 -7.80 -26.18
CA CYS A 451 45.06 -6.63 -25.33
C CYS A 451 44.80 -6.95 -23.85
N ASP A 452 45.66 -6.42 -22.98
CA ASP A 452 45.66 -6.62 -21.53
C ASP A 452 44.65 -5.72 -20.80
N ALA A 453 44.10 -6.21 -19.67
CA ALA A 453 43.84 -5.39 -18.47
C ALA A 453 43.47 -6.26 -17.25
N CYS A 454 43.92 -5.82 -16.06
CA CYS A 454 43.44 -6.20 -14.72
C CYS A 454 43.72 -7.64 -14.22
N GLY A 455 44.93 -7.85 -13.68
CA GLY A 455 45.18 -8.83 -12.63
C GLY A 455 44.75 -8.35 -11.22
N PRO A 456 44.68 -9.24 -10.21
CA PRO A 456 44.12 -8.95 -8.88
C PRO A 456 45.19 -8.53 -7.85
N ILE A 457 44.81 -7.76 -6.81
CA ILE A 457 45.65 -7.50 -5.63
C ILE A 457 44.83 -7.64 -4.32
N GLU A 458 45.13 -8.74 -3.64
CA GLU A 458 45.37 -8.96 -2.20
C GLU A 458 44.66 -8.15 -1.08
N CYS A 459 44.26 -8.90 -0.05
CA CYS A 459 43.96 -8.38 1.29
C CYS A 459 45.25 -8.02 2.05
N ALA A 460 45.22 -6.94 2.85
CA ALA A 460 46.22 -6.68 3.87
C ALA A 460 45.57 -6.21 5.19
N SER A 461 45.91 -6.89 6.28
CA SER A 461 45.53 -6.55 7.66
C SER A 461 46.58 -5.66 8.33
N ALA A 462 46.17 -4.64 9.09
CA ALA A 462 47.07 -3.93 10.01
C ALA A 462 46.30 -3.36 11.24
N LEU A 463 46.98 -3.31 12.39
CA LEU A 463 46.43 -3.00 13.70
C LEU A 463 46.96 -1.67 14.29
N THR A 464 46.08 -0.89 14.93
CA THR A 464 46.37 0.11 16.02
C THR A 464 47.19 1.38 15.68
N PRO A 465 47.28 2.42 16.56
CA PRO A 465 46.55 2.69 17.82
C PRO A 465 45.91 4.10 17.98
N SER A 466 44.99 4.20 18.95
CA SER A 466 44.60 5.35 19.81
C SER A 466 44.83 6.82 19.38
N ARG A 467 43.75 7.63 19.46
CA ARG A 467 43.78 9.00 20.03
C ARG A 467 42.60 9.22 20.99
N ARG A 468 42.86 9.91 22.11
CA ARG A 468 41.89 10.25 23.16
C ARG A 468 41.39 11.70 23.04
N MET A 469 40.26 11.96 23.72
CA MET A 469 39.75 13.23 24.25
C MET A 469 38.99 14.21 23.31
N PRO A 470 38.09 15.06 23.87
CA PRO A 470 37.51 15.07 25.22
C PRO A 470 35.96 15.04 25.28
N LEU A 471 35.44 14.57 26.41
CA LEU A 471 34.04 14.73 26.82
C LEU A 471 33.73 16.19 27.14
N THR A 472 32.57 16.70 26.71
CA THR A 472 32.01 17.97 27.21
C THR A 472 30.79 17.70 28.08
N ASN A 473 30.95 17.90 29.39
CA ASN A 473 29.86 17.84 30.35
C ASN A 473 28.84 18.96 30.10
N ARG A 474 27.59 18.62 29.77
CA ARG A 474 26.44 19.48 30.06
C ARG A 474 25.66 18.90 31.23
N ARG A 475 25.78 19.58 32.38
CA ARG A 475 24.98 19.28 33.58
C ARG A 475 23.51 19.59 33.28
N ILE A 476 22.65 18.59 33.42
CA ILE A 476 21.22 18.79 33.64
C ILE A 476 21.08 19.28 35.09
N ARG A 477 20.38 20.40 35.32
CA ARG A 477 19.92 20.78 36.65
C ARG A 477 18.57 20.12 36.88
N ALA A 478 18.45 19.33 37.93
CA ALA A 478 17.16 19.01 38.52
C ALA A 478 16.54 20.30 39.10
N VAL A 479 15.22 20.38 39.05
CA VAL A 479 14.41 21.36 39.79
C VAL A 479 13.48 20.54 40.68
N ASP A 480 13.74 20.54 41.98
CA ASP A 480 12.85 19.94 42.98
C ASP A 480 11.68 20.88 43.31
N ALA A 481 10.64 20.30 43.91
CA ALA A 481 9.31 20.88 44.04
C ALA A 481 9.13 21.88 45.20
N SER A 482 8.21 22.83 44.99
CA SER A 482 7.20 23.38 45.94
C SER A 482 7.65 24.00 47.30
N PRO A 483 6.80 24.80 48.00
CA PRO A 483 5.34 24.99 47.85
C PRO A 483 4.91 25.73 46.58
#